data_AF-A0A847F0Y3-F1
#
_entry.id   AF-A0A847F0Y3-F1
#
_cell.length_a   1.000
_cell.length_b   1.000
_cell.length_c   1.000
_cell.angle_alpha   90.00
_cell.angle_beta   90.00
_cell.angle_gamma   90.00
#
_symmetry.space_group_name_H-M   'P 1'
#
loop_
_entity.id
_entity.type
_entity.pdbx_description
1 polymer ?
#
loop_
_entity_poly.entity_id
_entity_poly.type
_entity_poly.pdbx_seq_one_letter_code
_entity_poly.pdbx_strand_id
1 'polypeptide(L)'
;MRREINRLAKVFSERATDDPAIAAVYPMVAHAADEINAAWASYRRVRARAREKSECALARFVERYRPVVILLVPGAVNELEALPPRGGSDLAMIAEHLLALVETEPSESRLAYAMRLELAAALEGATAGKSSPEECARFVLSDAAQRASIVLTHALELYRGTVSEESALYAEFAADLPNNADVVKTRAEPLETRAVAE
;
A
#
# COMPACT_ATOMS: atom_id res chain seq x y z
N MET A 1 1.46 -6.65 9.56
CA MET A 1 1.05 -5.85 10.74
C MET A 1 -0.47 -5.68 10.92
N ARG A 2 -1.23 -5.14 9.94
CA ARG A 2 -2.69 -4.93 10.09
C ARG A 2 -3.45 -6.22 10.39
N ARG A 3 -3.13 -7.33 9.73
CA ARG A 3 -3.80 -8.61 9.92
C ARG A 3 -3.57 -9.14 11.34
N GLU A 4 -2.37 -8.95 11.84
CA GLU A 4 -1.83 -9.47 13.09
C GLU A 4 -2.46 -8.74 14.28
N ILE A 5 -2.46 -7.39 14.29
CA ILE A 5 -3.10 -6.63 15.36
C ILE A 5 -4.62 -6.80 15.38
N ASN A 6 -5.28 -6.93 14.22
CA ASN A 6 -6.73 -7.23 14.16
C ASN A 6 -7.06 -8.63 14.69
N ARG A 7 -6.19 -9.62 14.43
CA ARG A 7 -6.33 -10.96 15.01
C ARG A 7 -6.18 -10.91 16.53
N LEU A 8 -5.15 -10.23 17.03
CA LEU A 8 -4.95 -10.06 18.47
C LEU A 8 -6.15 -9.39 19.13
N ALA A 9 -6.64 -8.29 18.54
CA ALA A 9 -7.82 -7.59 19.02
C ALA A 9 -9.05 -8.51 19.08
N LYS A 10 -9.25 -9.36 18.07
CA LYS A 10 -10.34 -10.34 18.07
C LYS A 10 -10.20 -11.33 19.23
N VAL A 11 -9.05 -11.97 19.38
CA VAL A 11 -8.87 -12.97 20.46
C VAL A 11 -8.99 -12.31 21.84
N PHE A 12 -8.43 -11.11 22.00
CA PHE A 12 -8.53 -10.39 23.27
C PHE A 12 -9.97 -9.96 23.56
N SER A 13 -10.77 -9.60 22.54
CA SER A 13 -12.19 -9.29 22.72
C SER A 13 -13.02 -10.49 23.20
N GLU A 14 -12.67 -11.69 22.75
CA GLU A 14 -13.35 -12.93 23.12
C GLU A 14 -12.96 -13.41 24.53
N ARG A 15 -11.76 -13.03 25.01
CA ARG A 15 -11.20 -13.50 26.30
C ARG A 15 -11.13 -12.46 27.40
N ALA A 16 -11.35 -11.18 27.11
CA ALA A 16 -11.27 -10.09 28.08
C ALA A 16 -12.28 -10.25 29.25
N THR A 17 -13.35 -11.03 29.09
CA THR A 17 -14.28 -11.32 30.18
C THR A 17 -13.76 -12.34 31.19
N ASP A 18 -12.82 -13.19 30.77
CA ASP A 18 -12.40 -14.38 31.51
C ASP A 18 -10.99 -14.23 32.10
N ASP A 19 -10.18 -13.31 31.58
CA ASP A 19 -8.79 -13.08 31.99
C ASP A 19 -8.54 -11.58 32.30
N PRO A 20 -8.30 -11.22 33.58
CA PRO A 20 -8.03 -9.84 33.99
C PRO A 20 -6.82 -9.20 33.31
N ALA A 21 -5.79 -9.99 32.96
CA ALA A 21 -4.61 -9.49 32.28
C ALA A 21 -4.92 -9.12 30.82
N ILE A 22 -5.71 -9.95 30.14
CA ILE A 22 -6.21 -9.64 28.78
C ILE A 22 -7.12 -8.40 28.83
N ALA A 23 -8.02 -8.33 29.81
CA ALA A 23 -8.93 -7.20 30.00
C ALA A 23 -8.18 -5.86 30.15
N ALA A 24 -7.06 -5.86 30.88
CA ALA A 24 -6.26 -4.65 31.11
C ALA A 24 -5.56 -4.13 29.84
N VAL A 25 -5.16 -5.02 28.93
CA VAL A 25 -4.37 -4.68 27.74
C VAL A 25 -5.25 -4.52 26.49
N TYR A 26 -6.43 -5.13 26.48
CA TYR A 26 -7.37 -5.13 25.36
C TYR A 26 -7.69 -3.72 24.80
N PRO A 27 -7.98 -2.67 25.61
CA PRO A 27 -8.29 -1.35 25.08
C PRO A 27 -7.17 -0.78 24.19
N MET A 28 -5.91 -1.01 24.57
CA MET A 28 -4.75 -0.54 23.81
C MET A 28 -4.60 -1.32 22.49
N VAL A 29 -4.84 -2.63 22.51
CA VAL A 29 -4.81 -3.48 21.31
C VAL A 29 -5.93 -3.10 20.34
N ALA A 30 -7.15 -2.92 20.85
CA ALA A 30 -8.31 -2.50 20.07
C ALA A 30 -8.06 -1.13 19.41
N HIS A 31 -7.54 -0.17 20.17
CA HIS A 31 -7.20 1.15 19.65
C HIS A 31 -6.16 1.08 18.51
N ALA A 32 -5.09 0.31 18.68
CA ALA A 32 -4.08 0.14 17.64
C ALA A 32 -4.62 -0.54 16.38
N ALA A 33 -5.57 -1.48 16.53
CA ALA A 33 -6.26 -2.11 15.40
C ALA A 33 -7.14 -1.09 14.65
N ASP A 34 -7.87 -0.24 15.37
CA ASP A 34 -8.70 0.82 14.78
C ASP A 34 -7.85 1.86 14.03
N GLU A 35 -6.75 2.31 14.63
CA GLU A 35 -5.83 3.28 14.02
C GLU A 35 -5.28 2.78 12.67
N ILE A 36 -4.75 1.54 12.63
CA ILE A 36 -4.19 0.99 11.39
C ILE A 36 -5.27 0.72 10.34
N ASN A 37 -6.50 0.37 10.75
CA ASN A 37 -7.62 0.18 9.84
C ASN A 37 -8.09 1.52 9.24
N ALA A 38 -8.16 2.57 10.05
CA ALA A 38 -8.51 3.92 9.60
C ALA A 38 -7.44 4.48 8.64
N ALA A 39 -6.17 4.35 8.98
CA ALA A 39 -5.04 4.75 8.13
C ALA A 39 -5.04 3.98 6.80
N TRP A 40 -5.28 2.67 6.83
CA TRP A 40 -5.39 1.84 5.63
C TRP A 40 -6.57 2.25 4.74
N ALA A 41 -7.74 2.51 5.33
CA ALA A 41 -8.92 2.95 4.59
C ALA A 41 -8.72 4.34 3.96
N SER A 42 -8.01 5.23 4.65
CA SER A 42 -7.62 6.53 4.11
C SER A 42 -6.67 6.38 2.91
N TYR A 43 -5.59 5.62 3.08
CA TYR A 43 -4.62 5.34 2.01
C TYR A 43 -5.29 4.74 0.76
N ARG A 44 -6.17 3.74 0.93
CA ARG A 44 -6.94 3.16 -0.19
C ARG A 44 -7.80 4.17 -0.92
N ARG A 45 -8.50 5.05 -0.20
CA ARG A 45 -9.37 6.07 -0.80
C ARG A 45 -8.57 7.10 -1.60
N VAL A 46 -7.44 7.55 -1.06
CA VAL A 46 -6.55 8.49 -1.74
C VAL A 46 -5.99 7.88 -3.02
N ARG A 47 -5.50 6.63 -2.94
CA ARG A 47 -4.96 5.90 -4.09
C ARG A 47 -6.01 5.66 -5.18
N ALA A 48 -7.24 5.31 -4.79
CA ALA A 48 -8.34 5.12 -5.74
C ALA A 48 -8.71 6.41 -6.49
N ARG A 49 -8.80 7.54 -5.77
CA ARG A 49 -9.10 8.85 -6.39
C ARG A 49 -7.99 9.33 -7.32
N ALA A 50 -6.73 9.10 -6.97
CA ALA A 50 -5.60 9.44 -7.83
C ALA A 50 -5.64 8.64 -9.15
N ARG A 51 -5.90 7.33 -9.05
CA ARG A 51 -6.07 6.44 -10.19
C ARG A 51 -7.22 6.87 -11.10
N GLU A 52 -8.39 7.15 -10.54
CA GLU A 52 -9.58 7.60 -11.28
C GLU A 52 -9.32 8.92 -12.03
N LYS A 53 -8.67 9.90 -11.38
CA LYS A 53 -8.33 11.18 -12.04
C LYS A 53 -7.38 10.99 -13.22
N SER A 54 -6.37 10.13 -13.07
CA SER A 54 -5.43 9.83 -14.16
C SER A 54 -6.10 9.08 -15.30
N GLU A 55 -6.88 8.04 -15.01
CA GLU A 55 -7.65 7.29 -16.01
C GLU A 55 -8.59 8.22 -16.79
N CYS A 56 -9.26 9.16 -16.09
CA CYS A 56 -10.13 10.14 -16.72
C CYS A 56 -9.36 11.16 -17.59
N ALA A 57 -8.17 11.58 -17.16
CA ALA A 57 -7.31 12.47 -17.94
C ALA A 57 -6.77 11.78 -19.20
N LEU A 58 -6.32 10.53 -19.09
CA LEU A 58 -5.86 9.73 -20.22
C LEU A 58 -6.99 9.40 -21.19
N ALA A 59 -8.19 9.09 -20.70
CA ALA A 59 -9.37 8.88 -21.55
C ALA A 59 -9.69 10.13 -22.38
N ARG A 60 -9.71 11.31 -21.75
CA ARG A 60 -9.91 12.60 -22.44
C ARG A 60 -8.81 12.87 -23.48
N PHE A 61 -7.56 12.55 -23.16
CA PHE A 61 -6.45 12.66 -24.10
C PHE A 61 -6.69 11.81 -25.35
N VAL A 62 -7.00 10.51 -25.16
CA VAL A 62 -7.26 9.57 -26.25
C VAL A 62 -8.47 10.01 -27.08
N GLU A 63 -9.59 10.38 -26.44
CA GLU A 63 -10.79 10.86 -27.11
C GLU A 63 -10.54 12.11 -27.95
N ARG A 64 -9.71 13.03 -27.44
CA ARG A 64 -9.37 14.28 -28.13
C ARG A 64 -8.46 14.06 -29.33
N TYR A 65 -7.37 13.30 -29.16
CA TYR A 65 -6.32 13.25 -30.16
C TYR A 65 -6.49 12.12 -31.18
N ARG A 66 -7.13 11.01 -30.84
CA ARG A 66 -7.36 9.90 -31.80
C ARG A 66 -7.94 10.35 -33.15
N PRO A 67 -9.04 11.14 -33.24
CA PRO A 67 -9.54 11.61 -34.53
C PRO A 67 -8.60 12.58 -35.24
N VAL A 68 -7.83 13.37 -34.48
CA VAL A 68 -6.84 14.32 -35.03
C VAL A 68 -5.67 13.56 -35.67
N VAL A 69 -5.14 12.53 -35.00
CA VAL A 69 -4.07 11.68 -35.52
C VAL A 69 -4.53 10.94 -36.78
N ILE A 70 -5.74 10.39 -36.79
CA ILE A 70 -6.35 9.75 -37.96
C ILE A 70 -6.37 10.70 -39.18
N LEU A 71 -6.62 11.98 -38.95
CA LEU A 71 -6.77 12.97 -40.02
C LEU A 71 -5.42 13.49 -40.54
N LEU A 72 -4.42 13.60 -39.66
CA LEU A 72 -3.14 14.24 -39.97
C LEU A 72 -2.01 13.27 -40.32
N VAL A 73 -2.06 12.02 -39.82
CA VAL A 73 -1.00 11.03 -40.02
C VAL A 73 -1.43 10.01 -41.08
N PRO A 74 -0.77 9.94 -42.24
CA PRO A 74 -1.09 8.96 -43.28
C PRO A 74 -0.98 7.52 -42.76
N GLY A 75 -2.04 6.72 -42.94
CA GLY A 75 -2.05 5.31 -42.55
C GLY A 75 -2.41 5.04 -41.07
N ALA A 76 -2.51 6.08 -40.23
CA ALA A 76 -2.81 5.90 -38.80
C ALA A 76 -4.16 5.23 -38.53
N VAL A 77 -5.14 5.34 -39.43
CA VAL A 77 -6.42 4.60 -39.34
C VAL A 77 -6.20 3.10 -39.16
N ASN A 78 -5.31 2.50 -39.95
CA ASN A 78 -5.10 1.06 -39.94
C ASN A 78 -4.48 0.58 -38.62
N GLU A 79 -3.60 1.40 -38.02
CA GLU A 79 -2.97 1.11 -36.74
C GLU A 79 -3.94 1.32 -35.56
N LEU A 80 -4.79 2.35 -35.64
CA LEU A 80 -5.71 2.72 -34.57
C LEU A 80 -7.02 1.93 -34.57
N GLU A 81 -7.43 1.33 -35.69
CA GLU A 81 -8.59 0.44 -35.77
C GLU A 81 -8.42 -0.84 -34.94
N ALA A 82 -7.18 -1.32 -34.79
CA ALA A 82 -6.85 -2.46 -33.94
C ALA A 82 -6.97 -2.17 -32.43
N LEU A 83 -7.11 -0.90 -32.05
CA LEU A 83 -7.16 -0.44 -30.67
C LEU A 83 -8.61 -0.10 -30.24
N PRO A 84 -8.98 -0.39 -28.97
CA PRO A 84 -10.34 -0.17 -28.47
C PRO A 84 -10.77 1.32 -28.51
N PRO A 85 -12.03 1.62 -28.88
CA PRO A 85 -12.48 2.97 -29.23
C PRO A 85 -12.60 3.96 -28.07
N ARG A 86 -12.73 3.47 -26.83
CA ARG A 86 -12.91 4.30 -25.62
C ARG A 86 -11.84 4.10 -24.56
N GLY A 87 -10.68 3.56 -24.96
CA GLY A 87 -9.69 3.10 -24.00
C GLY A 87 -10.08 1.74 -23.43
N GLY A 88 -9.25 0.74 -23.70
CA GLY A 88 -9.30 -0.55 -23.03
C GLY A 88 -8.51 -0.51 -21.72
N SER A 89 -8.05 -1.68 -21.27
CA SER A 89 -7.28 -1.86 -20.05
C SER A 89 -5.96 -1.07 -19.99
N ASP A 90 -5.52 -0.43 -21.07
CA ASP A 90 -4.26 0.32 -21.11
C ASP A 90 -4.37 1.64 -21.89
N LEU A 91 -4.98 2.64 -21.25
CA LEU A 91 -5.13 4.00 -21.77
C LEU A 91 -3.79 4.73 -21.96
N ALA A 92 -2.78 4.44 -21.13
CA ALA A 92 -1.46 5.04 -21.21
C ALA A 92 -0.74 4.60 -22.49
N MET A 93 -0.73 3.29 -22.77
CA MET A 93 -0.19 2.74 -24.01
C MET A 93 -0.85 3.34 -25.25
N ILE A 94 -2.18 3.49 -25.27
CA ILE A 94 -2.89 4.09 -26.41
C ILE A 94 -2.48 5.56 -26.58
N ALA A 95 -2.39 6.32 -25.49
CA ALA A 95 -1.99 7.73 -25.53
C ALA A 95 -0.55 7.93 -26.00
N GLU A 96 0.38 7.08 -25.54
CA GLU A 96 1.78 7.05 -26.00
C GLU A 96 1.89 6.69 -27.47
N HIS A 97 1.10 5.71 -27.93
CA HIS A 97 1.09 5.31 -29.34
C HIS A 97 0.55 6.42 -30.25
N LEU A 98 -0.49 7.15 -29.83
CA LEU A 98 -0.97 8.33 -30.55
C LEU A 98 0.12 9.41 -30.69
N LEU A 99 0.89 9.66 -29.62
CA LEU A 99 2.01 10.61 -29.69
C LEU A 99 3.09 10.11 -30.66
N ALA A 100 3.46 8.83 -30.58
CA ALA A 100 4.48 8.23 -31.46
C ALA A 100 4.11 8.36 -32.94
N LEU A 101 2.83 8.16 -33.30
CA LEU A 101 2.33 8.34 -34.67
C LEU A 101 2.44 9.79 -35.14
N VAL A 102 2.20 10.79 -34.29
CA VAL A 102 2.36 12.20 -34.69
C VAL A 102 3.84 12.56 -34.80
N GLU A 103 4.70 11.96 -33.98
CA GLU A 103 6.15 12.19 -34.03
C GLU A 103 6.81 11.68 -35.32
N THR A 104 6.17 10.77 -36.07
CA THR A 104 6.65 10.38 -37.40
C THR A 104 6.41 11.42 -38.48
N GLU A 105 5.58 12.44 -38.23
CA GLU A 105 5.22 13.49 -39.17
C GLU A 105 5.90 14.83 -38.82
N PRO A 106 6.99 15.23 -39.52
CA PRO A 106 7.72 16.45 -39.20
C PRO A 106 6.88 17.73 -39.28
N SER A 107 5.88 17.76 -40.17
CA SER A 107 4.93 18.88 -40.31
C SER A 107 4.11 19.12 -39.02
N GLU A 108 3.91 18.08 -38.22
CA GLU A 108 3.09 18.10 -37.02
C GLU A 108 3.90 18.31 -35.72
N SER A 109 5.16 18.74 -35.83
CA SER A 109 6.06 18.96 -34.69
C SER A 109 5.46 19.83 -33.56
N ARG A 110 4.61 20.81 -33.90
CA ARG A 110 3.91 21.65 -32.91
C ARG A 110 2.83 20.88 -32.15
N LEU A 111 2.07 20.03 -32.85
CA LEU A 111 1.05 19.17 -32.26
C LEU A 111 1.71 18.11 -31.38
N ALA A 112 2.77 17.45 -31.87
CA ALA A 112 3.55 16.49 -31.09
C ALA A 112 4.06 17.11 -29.77
N TYR A 113 4.58 18.34 -29.82
CA TYR A 113 5.02 19.04 -28.62
C TYR A 113 3.89 19.29 -27.62
N ALA A 114 2.72 19.76 -28.08
CA ALA A 114 1.55 19.99 -27.24
C ALA A 114 1.03 18.68 -26.64
N MET A 115 0.93 17.62 -27.45
CA MET A 115 0.54 16.28 -27.01
C MET A 115 1.51 15.73 -25.98
N ARG A 116 2.82 15.93 -26.13
CA ARG A 116 3.83 15.49 -25.16
C ARG A 116 3.65 16.18 -23.81
N LEU A 117 3.37 17.48 -23.78
CA LEU A 117 3.10 18.21 -22.54
C LEU A 117 1.79 17.75 -21.86
N GLU A 118 0.72 17.59 -22.64
CA GLU A 118 -0.57 17.12 -22.10
C GLU A 118 -0.51 15.66 -21.62
N LEU A 119 0.21 14.80 -22.35
CA LEU A 119 0.44 13.41 -21.96
C LEU A 119 1.29 13.33 -20.70
N ALA A 120 2.39 14.10 -20.63
CA ALA A 120 3.21 14.20 -19.43
C ALA A 120 2.37 14.66 -18.23
N ALA A 121 1.49 15.66 -18.39
CA ALA A 121 0.59 16.09 -17.33
C ALA A 121 -0.45 15.03 -16.93
N ALA A 122 -0.97 14.22 -17.87
CA ALA A 122 -1.91 13.14 -17.59
C ALA A 122 -1.24 11.94 -16.86
N LEU A 123 -0.01 11.62 -17.26
CA LEU A 123 0.85 10.61 -16.62
C LEU A 123 1.43 11.11 -15.29
N GLU A 124 1.72 12.40 -15.17
CA GLU A 124 2.01 13.06 -13.90
C GLU A 124 0.77 13.08 -13.01
N GLY A 125 -0.45 13.25 -13.51
CA GLY A 125 -1.66 12.98 -12.73
C GLY A 125 -1.70 11.55 -12.18
N ALA A 126 -1.10 10.59 -12.89
CA ALA A 126 -0.92 9.20 -12.47
C ALA A 126 0.20 9.02 -11.43
N THR A 127 1.27 9.82 -11.52
CA THR A 127 2.49 9.66 -10.70
C THR A 127 2.63 10.68 -9.57
N ALA A 128 2.14 11.91 -9.71
CA ALA A 128 1.97 12.97 -8.70
C ALA A 128 0.85 12.67 -7.69
N GLY A 129 0.08 11.60 -7.92
CA GLY A 129 -0.57 10.90 -6.82
C GLY A 129 0.43 10.57 -5.71
N LYS A 130 1.69 10.32 -6.04
CA LYS A 130 2.74 9.93 -5.09
C LYS A 130 3.20 11.03 -4.14
N SER A 131 3.12 12.34 -4.43
CA SER A 131 4.01 13.30 -3.74
C SER A 131 3.41 14.28 -2.71
N SER A 132 2.13 14.25 -2.38
CA SER A 132 1.71 14.91 -1.10
C SER A 132 0.59 14.21 -0.35
N PRO A 133 -0.57 13.87 -0.93
CA PRO A 133 -1.66 13.28 -0.16
C PRO A 133 -1.49 11.77 0.01
N GLU A 134 -1.04 11.06 -1.02
CA GLU A 134 -0.72 9.62 -0.90
C GLU A 134 0.53 9.41 -0.05
N GLU A 135 1.54 10.26 -0.20
CA GLU A 135 2.75 10.23 0.63
C GLU A 135 2.45 10.49 2.10
N CYS A 136 1.61 11.49 2.40
CA CYS A 136 1.11 11.74 3.74
C CYS A 136 0.28 10.55 4.26
N ALA A 137 -0.65 10.01 3.45
CA ALA A 137 -1.45 8.85 3.86
C ALA A 137 -0.60 7.58 4.05
N ARG A 138 0.47 7.41 3.27
CA ARG A 138 1.45 6.33 3.41
C ARG A 138 2.29 6.52 4.66
N PHE A 139 2.70 7.74 4.98
CA PHE A 139 3.39 8.07 6.23
C PHE A 139 2.51 7.77 7.45
N VAL A 140 1.26 8.23 7.43
CA VAL A 140 0.28 7.94 8.50
C VAL A 140 0.04 6.43 8.64
N LEU A 141 -0.06 5.70 7.52
CA LEU A 141 -0.16 4.23 7.55
C LEU A 141 1.09 3.56 8.12
N SER A 142 2.29 4.07 7.79
CA SER A 142 3.56 3.57 8.31
C SER A 142 3.67 3.81 9.82
N ASP A 143 3.30 5.00 10.28
CA ASP A 143 3.29 5.37 11.70
C ASP A 143 2.28 4.50 12.48
N ALA A 144 1.05 4.34 11.98
CA ALA A 144 0.07 3.42 12.58
C ALA A 144 0.55 1.97 12.59
N ALA A 145 1.29 1.52 11.57
CA ALA A 145 1.90 0.20 11.55
C ALA A 145 3.01 0.05 12.60
N GLN A 146 3.82 1.07 12.81
CA GLN A 146 4.86 1.06 13.85
C GLN A 146 4.23 1.03 15.26
N ARG A 147 3.21 1.84 15.52
CA ARG A 147 2.44 1.81 16.78
C ARG A 147 1.79 0.45 17.03
N ALA A 148 1.13 -0.11 16.01
CA ALA A 148 0.55 -1.44 16.09
C ALA A 148 1.61 -2.52 16.38
N SER A 149 2.81 -2.39 15.82
CA SER A 149 3.93 -3.29 16.12
C SER A 149 4.37 -3.21 17.58
N ILE A 150 4.48 -2.01 18.13
CA ILE A 150 4.86 -1.81 19.54
C ILE A 150 3.80 -2.40 20.46
N VAL A 151 2.52 -2.09 20.21
CA VAL A 151 1.40 -2.61 21.00
C VAL A 151 1.30 -4.13 20.91
N LEU A 152 1.51 -4.71 19.73
CA LEU A 152 1.56 -6.15 19.53
C LEU A 152 2.64 -6.78 20.42
N THR A 153 3.89 -6.31 20.31
CA THR A 153 5.01 -6.82 21.12
C THR A 153 4.75 -6.66 22.62
N HIS A 154 4.31 -5.47 23.05
CA HIS A 154 4.06 -5.19 24.46
C HIS A 154 2.93 -6.06 25.03
N ALA A 155 1.83 -6.23 24.30
CA ALA A 155 0.73 -7.07 24.73
C ALA A 155 1.13 -8.53 24.89
N LEU A 156 2.03 -9.02 24.03
CA LEU A 156 2.56 -10.38 24.12
C LEU A 156 3.52 -10.57 25.29
N GLU A 157 4.38 -9.58 25.57
CA GLU A 157 5.28 -9.60 26.73
C GLU A 157 4.49 -9.58 28.05
N LEU A 158 3.48 -8.72 28.16
CA LEU A 158 2.60 -8.68 29.32
C LEU A 158 1.82 -9.99 29.49
N TYR A 159 1.37 -10.58 28.38
CA TYR A 159 0.67 -11.87 28.41
C TYR A 159 1.60 -13.01 28.86
N ARG A 160 2.86 -13.03 28.39
CA ARG A 160 3.89 -13.98 28.87
C ARG A 160 4.18 -13.85 30.37
N GLY A 161 4.15 -12.63 30.89
CA GLY A 161 4.40 -12.37 32.32
C GLY A 161 3.24 -12.79 33.24
N THR A 162 2.05 -12.98 32.68
CA THR A 162 0.82 -13.28 33.43
C THR A 162 0.35 -14.72 33.26
N VAL A 163 0.73 -15.36 32.16
CA VAL A 163 0.41 -16.76 31.86
C VAL A 163 1.73 -17.50 31.63
N SER A 164 1.96 -18.62 32.35
CA SER A 164 3.18 -19.45 32.23
C SER A 164 3.54 -19.70 30.76
N GLU A 165 4.84 -19.75 30.43
CA GLU A 165 5.34 -20.06 29.07
C GLU A 165 4.86 -21.41 28.54
N GLU A 166 4.47 -22.33 29.43
CA GLU A 166 3.90 -23.64 29.11
C GLU A 166 2.41 -23.58 28.75
N SER A 167 1.80 -22.39 28.82
CA SER A 167 0.40 -22.22 28.48
C SER A 167 0.15 -22.45 27.00
N ALA A 168 -0.75 -23.38 26.70
CA ALA A 168 -1.27 -23.61 25.36
C ALA A 168 -1.79 -22.31 24.72
N LEU A 169 -2.27 -21.36 25.53
CA LEU A 169 -2.74 -20.06 25.08
C LEU A 169 -1.57 -19.20 24.59
N TYR A 170 -0.46 -19.13 25.34
CA TYR A 170 0.73 -18.42 24.90
C TYR A 170 1.34 -19.05 23.63
N ALA A 171 1.35 -20.39 23.56
CA ALA A 171 1.84 -21.12 22.39
C ALA A 171 1.00 -20.86 21.11
N GLU A 172 -0.33 -20.81 21.24
CA GLU A 172 -1.25 -20.46 20.15
C GLU A 172 -0.98 -19.04 19.62
N PHE A 173 -0.72 -18.08 20.52
CA PHE A 173 -0.37 -16.70 20.14
C PHE A 173 1.04 -16.55 19.56
N ALA A 174 2.01 -17.27 20.13
CA ALA A 174 3.39 -17.26 19.69
C ALA A 174 3.54 -17.85 18.27
N ALA A 175 2.81 -18.93 17.95
CA ALA A 175 2.89 -19.57 16.65
C ALA A 175 2.50 -18.65 15.48
N ASP A 176 1.68 -17.63 15.75
CA ASP A 176 1.05 -16.78 14.74
C ASP A 176 1.77 -15.44 14.47
N LEU A 177 2.87 -15.17 15.17
CA LEU A 177 3.66 -13.95 14.96
C LEU A 177 4.67 -14.13 13.82
N PRO A 178 4.74 -13.17 12.88
CA PRO A 178 5.86 -13.11 11.95
C PRO A 178 7.10 -12.67 12.73
N ASN A 179 7.88 -13.66 13.23
CA ASN A 179 9.27 -13.59 13.73
C ASN A 179 9.57 -14.36 15.03
N ASN A 180 8.78 -15.35 15.43
CA ASN A 180 9.20 -16.23 16.54
C ASN A 180 10.38 -17.17 16.22
N ALA A 181 10.85 -17.21 14.96
CA ALA A 181 12.09 -17.91 14.65
C ALA A 181 13.36 -17.16 15.07
N ASP A 182 13.33 -15.82 15.19
CA ASP A 182 14.53 -15.01 15.45
C ASP A 182 14.56 -14.38 16.85
N VAL A 183 13.41 -13.94 17.40
CA VAL A 183 13.35 -13.34 18.75
C VAL A 183 13.59 -14.38 19.85
N VAL A 184 13.21 -15.65 19.61
CA VAL A 184 13.45 -16.76 20.55
C VAL A 184 14.92 -17.21 20.53
N LYS A 185 15.62 -17.07 19.39
CA LYS A 185 17.03 -17.49 19.27
C LYS A 185 18.01 -16.53 19.94
N THR A 186 17.72 -15.23 20.01
CA THR A 186 18.63 -14.25 20.63
C THR A 186 18.68 -14.29 22.16
N ARG A 187 17.88 -15.11 22.83
CA ARG A 187 17.91 -15.29 24.31
C ARG A 187 18.42 -16.65 24.78
N ALA A 188 18.77 -17.55 23.85
CA ALA A 188 19.21 -18.92 24.17
C ALA A 188 20.74 -19.08 24.25
N GLU A 189 21.51 -18.00 24.37
CA GLU A 189 22.91 -18.11 24.81
C GLU A 189 22.98 -17.76 26.31
N PRO A 190 23.30 -18.72 27.19
CA PRO A 190 23.66 -18.40 28.55
C PRO A 190 24.91 -17.52 28.50
N LEU A 191 24.88 -16.39 29.21
CA LEU A 191 26.11 -15.67 29.54
C LEU A 191 26.99 -16.65 30.32
N GLU A 192 28.01 -17.20 29.66
CA GLU A 192 29.08 -17.89 30.36
C GLU A 192 29.67 -16.92 31.37
N THR A 193 29.34 -17.13 32.64
CA THR A 193 30.07 -16.57 33.77
C THR A 193 31.52 -17.00 33.65
N ARG A 194 32.34 -16.16 33.04
CA ARG A 194 33.79 -16.22 33.21
C ARG A 194 34.07 -15.90 34.67
N ALA A 195 34.21 -16.95 35.47
CA ALA A 195 34.85 -16.89 36.77
C ALA A 195 36.24 -16.26 36.57
N VAL A 196 36.43 -15.07 37.13
CA VAL A 196 37.75 -14.49 37.33
C VAL A 196 38.33 -15.21 38.54
N ALA A 197 39.25 -16.14 38.30
CA ALA A 197 40.10 -16.66 39.36
C ALA A 197 41.23 -15.65 39.63
N GLU A 198 41.43 -15.37 40.92
CA GLU A 198 42.48 -14.53 41.50
C GLU A 198 43.90 -14.95 41.13
#